data_AF-A0A1V6E480-F1
#
_entry.id   AF-A0A1V6E480-F1
#
_cell.length_a   1.000
_cell.length_b   1.000
_cell.length_c   1.000
_cell.angle_alpha   90.00
_cell.angle_beta   90.00
_cell.angle_gamma   90.00
#
_symmetry.space_group_name_H-M   'P 1'
#
loop_
_entity.id
_entity.type
_entity.pdbx_description
1 polymer ?
#
loop_
_entity_poly.entity_id
_entity_poly.type
_entity_poly.pdbx_seq_one_letter_code
_entity_poly.pdbx_strand_id
1 'polypeptide(L)'
;MGQPDATAVLARLPADELRDLLEKHAELRWQSKVHYAGQRLARLGWEGACQHAVLEVLGYRFNRAPMLSVAGRWSLADWVAGRVTAETAWAAEADRWSVQGVRPANHPRTRLRQYEAWARALADWPDRWRAVGRGLPPMPSARDATPEVRRVCGLSALRRRLVQSLCAGAIGGTRFDNLVCDAWLPLLAAGGVGDARGLWWHWFPGDEPDVLRSVLQAVGVFKPRLQPEAHGPLQGLLGWWLAREQAESAGGGRRA
;
A
#
# COMPACT_ATOMS: atom_id res chain seq x y z
N MET A 1 12.68 15.85 -9.35
CA MET A 1 13.14 16.19 -10.71
C MET A 1 12.46 15.19 -11.64
N GLY A 2 11.32 15.54 -12.23
CA GLY A 2 10.57 14.60 -13.06
C GLY A 2 11.37 14.30 -14.32
N GLN A 3 11.69 13.03 -14.58
CA GLN A 3 12.41 12.64 -15.79
C GLN A 3 11.53 12.93 -17.02
N PRO A 4 11.90 13.90 -17.89
CA PRO A 4 11.18 14.16 -19.14
C PRO A 4 11.29 13.00 -20.15
N ASP A 5 12.13 12.01 -19.88
CA ASP A 5 12.47 10.89 -20.78
C ASP A 5 11.55 9.67 -20.63
N ALA A 6 10.94 9.47 -19.46
CA ALA A 6 10.17 8.26 -19.17
C ALA A 6 8.99 8.04 -20.12
N THR A 7 8.18 9.08 -20.36
CA THR A 7 7.06 9.02 -21.28
C THR A 7 7.52 8.76 -22.70
N ALA A 8 8.63 9.39 -23.14
CA ALA A 8 9.14 9.24 -24.49
C ALA A 8 9.66 7.82 -24.76
N VAL A 9 10.35 7.22 -23.78
CA VAL A 9 10.80 5.81 -23.86
C VAL A 9 9.60 4.86 -23.93
N LEU A 10 8.64 5.01 -23.01
CA LEU A 10 7.51 4.10 -22.91
C LEU A 10 6.53 4.23 -24.09
N ALA A 11 6.35 5.43 -24.65
CA ALA A 11 5.48 5.68 -25.80
C ALA A 11 5.97 5.01 -27.09
N ARG A 12 7.25 4.61 -27.17
CA ARG A 12 7.83 3.90 -28.32
C ARG A 12 7.59 2.39 -28.27
N LEU A 13 7.18 1.85 -27.11
CA LEU A 13 6.93 0.43 -26.96
C LEU A 13 5.58 0.05 -27.60
N PRO A 14 5.51 -1.08 -28.32
CA PRO A 14 4.25 -1.73 -28.64
C PRO A 14 3.39 -1.97 -27.39
N ALA A 15 2.07 -1.94 -27.54
CA ALA A 15 1.15 -2.02 -26.40
C ALA A 15 1.33 -3.29 -25.54
N ASP A 16 1.65 -4.43 -26.16
CA ASP A 16 1.90 -5.67 -25.45
C ASP A 16 3.26 -5.66 -24.73
N GLU A 17 4.31 -5.10 -25.33
CA GLU A 17 5.61 -4.93 -24.66
C GLU A 17 5.53 -3.98 -23.47
N LEU A 18 4.78 -2.88 -23.60
CA LEU A 18 4.51 -1.96 -22.49
C LEU A 18 3.77 -2.68 -21.36
N ARG A 19 2.77 -3.50 -21.69
CA ARG A 19 2.04 -4.30 -20.69
C ARG A 19 2.97 -5.27 -19.98
N ASP A 20 3.78 -6.01 -20.73
CA ASP A 20 4.72 -7.00 -20.18
C ASP A 20 5.77 -6.34 -19.28
N LEU A 21 6.26 -5.16 -19.65
CA LEU A 21 7.16 -4.36 -18.83
C LEU A 21 6.52 -3.96 -17.51
N LEU A 22 5.29 -3.43 -17.54
CA LEU A 22 4.57 -3.02 -16.33
C LEU A 22 4.25 -4.22 -15.44
N GLU A 23 3.80 -5.33 -16.02
CA GLU A 23 3.50 -6.56 -15.29
C GLU A 23 4.75 -7.13 -14.61
N LYS A 24 5.86 -7.22 -15.34
CA LYS A 24 7.14 -7.68 -14.80
C LYS A 24 7.61 -6.84 -13.61
N HIS A 25 7.61 -5.51 -13.75
CA HIS A 25 8.08 -4.65 -12.67
C HIS A 25 7.12 -4.59 -11.47
N ALA A 26 5.82 -4.74 -11.71
CA ALA A 26 4.84 -4.86 -10.63
C ALA A 26 5.01 -6.19 -9.89
N GLU A 27 5.29 -7.29 -10.60
CA GLU A 27 5.60 -8.59 -10.00
C GLU A 27 6.79 -8.48 -9.05
N LEU A 28 7.91 -7.91 -9.51
CA LEU A 28 9.10 -7.75 -8.66
C LEU A 28 8.80 -6.95 -7.38
N ARG A 29 7.98 -5.90 -7.49
CA ARG A 29 7.55 -5.12 -6.32
C ARG A 29 6.60 -5.90 -5.41
N TRP A 30 5.66 -6.63 -5.99
CA TRP A 30 4.75 -7.51 -5.24
C TRP A 30 5.54 -8.54 -4.44
N GLN A 31 6.46 -9.27 -5.09
CA GLN A 31 7.33 -10.24 -4.43
C GLN A 31 8.15 -9.62 -3.30
N SER A 32 8.71 -8.42 -3.53
CA SER A 32 9.42 -7.68 -2.48
C SER A 32 8.52 -7.35 -1.29
N LYS A 33 7.28 -6.88 -1.54
CA LYS A 33 6.30 -6.59 -0.49
C LYS A 33 5.93 -7.84 0.30
N VAL A 34 5.64 -8.95 -0.38
CA VAL A 34 5.31 -10.24 0.26
C VAL A 34 6.51 -10.75 1.08
N HIS A 35 7.73 -10.63 0.55
CA HIS A 35 8.95 -11.03 1.26
C HIS A 35 9.11 -10.28 2.59
N TYR A 36 9.04 -8.95 2.59
CA TYR A 36 9.15 -8.15 3.81
C TYR A 36 7.96 -8.35 4.76
N ALA A 37 6.76 -8.59 4.22
CA ALA A 37 5.61 -8.99 5.03
C ALA A 37 5.85 -10.35 5.71
N GLY A 38 6.45 -11.31 5.01
CA GLY A 38 6.84 -12.62 5.55
C GLY A 38 7.88 -12.52 6.67
N GLN A 39 8.93 -11.71 6.49
CA GLN A 39 9.91 -11.43 7.55
C GLN A 39 9.23 -10.85 8.80
N ARG A 40 8.27 -9.94 8.60
CA ARG A 40 7.50 -9.32 9.69
C ARG A 40 6.63 -10.34 10.42
N LEU A 41 5.94 -11.20 9.68
CA LEU A 41 5.13 -12.29 10.25
C LEU A 41 5.97 -13.26 11.07
N ALA A 42 7.13 -13.67 10.55
CA ALA A 42 8.04 -14.58 11.24
C ALA A 42 8.53 -14.00 12.58
N ARG A 43 8.72 -12.67 12.65
CA ARG A 43 9.21 -12.00 13.85
C ARG A 43 8.13 -11.67 14.88
N LEU A 44 6.94 -11.23 14.43
CA LEU A 44 5.95 -10.58 15.28
C LEU A 44 4.65 -11.39 15.44
N GLY A 45 4.51 -12.49 14.71
CA GLY A 45 3.23 -13.17 14.56
C GLY A 45 2.21 -12.32 13.78
N TRP A 46 0.98 -12.83 13.67
CA TRP A 46 -0.07 -12.23 12.83
C TRP A 46 -0.51 -10.84 13.33
N GLU A 47 -0.91 -10.74 14.60
CA GLU A 47 -1.43 -9.49 15.18
C GLU A 47 -0.36 -8.38 15.15
N GLY A 48 0.85 -8.68 15.63
CA GLY A 48 1.95 -7.72 15.66
C GLY A 48 2.35 -7.27 14.25
N ALA A 49 2.42 -8.19 13.27
CA ALA A 49 2.73 -7.82 11.90
C ALA A 49 1.65 -6.92 11.27
N CYS A 50 0.38 -7.21 11.52
CA CYS A 50 -0.76 -6.39 11.13
C CYS A 50 -0.66 -4.97 11.70
N GLN A 51 -0.47 -4.83 13.02
CA GLN A 51 -0.30 -3.54 13.66
C GLN A 51 0.90 -2.74 13.09
N HIS A 52 2.07 -3.38 12.98
CA HIS A 52 3.26 -2.72 12.47
C HIS A 52 3.07 -2.23 11.03
N ALA A 53 2.44 -3.06 10.17
CA ALA A 53 2.21 -2.69 8.77
C ALA A 53 1.24 -1.51 8.63
N VAL A 54 0.19 -1.48 9.46
CA VAL A 54 -0.73 -0.34 9.53
C VAL A 54 0.01 0.93 9.95
N LEU A 55 0.74 0.91 11.07
CA LEU A 55 1.39 2.11 11.59
C LEU A 55 2.46 2.64 10.62
N GLU A 56 3.18 1.75 9.95
CA GLU A 56 4.11 2.15 8.89
C GLU A 56 3.43 2.90 7.73
N VAL A 57 2.28 2.40 7.25
CA VAL A 57 1.50 3.07 6.19
C VAL A 57 0.95 4.42 6.66
N LEU A 58 0.52 4.51 7.92
CA LEU A 58 0.07 5.77 8.52
C LEU A 58 1.20 6.78 8.68
N GLY A 59 2.44 6.32 8.82
CA GLY A 59 3.63 7.16 8.88
C GLY A 59 4.17 7.62 7.53
N TYR A 60 3.68 7.09 6.40
CA TYR A 60 4.26 7.40 5.09
C TYR A 60 4.10 8.89 4.71
N ARG A 61 5.13 9.60 4.22
CA ARG A 61 6.49 9.11 3.92
C ARG A 61 7.57 9.37 4.97
N PHE A 62 7.42 10.42 5.76
CA PHE A 62 8.48 10.93 6.62
C PHE A 62 8.44 10.39 8.06
N ASN A 63 7.32 9.82 8.46
CA ASN A 63 7.06 9.38 9.83
C ASN A 63 6.97 7.85 9.95
N ARG A 64 7.47 7.09 8.96
CA ARG A 64 7.50 5.62 9.01
C ARG A 64 8.30 5.12 10.20
N ALA A 65 9.52 5.65 10.40
CA ALA A 65 10.42 5.25 11.48
C ALA A 65 9.81 5.50 12.88
N PRO A 66 9.32 6.70 13.23
CA PRO A 66 8.67 6.91 14.52
C PRO A 66 7.38 6.10 14.68
N MET A 67 6.57 5.90 13.63
CA MET A 67 5.39 5.02 13.71
C MET A 67 5.74 3.55 13.96
N LEU A 68 6.82 3.04 13.36
CA LEU A 68 7.32 1.69 13.63
C LEU A 68 7.90 1.58 15.05
N SER A 69 8.51 2.64 15.57
CA SER A 69 8.97 2.74 16.96
C SER A 69 7.79 2.61 17.93
N VAL A 70 6.70 3.36 17.66
CA VAL A 70 5.43 3.24 18.40
C VAL A 70 4.88 1.82 18.35
N ALA A 71 4.84 1.20 17.16
CA ALA A 71 4.35 -0.18 17.00
C ALA A 71 5.16 -1.19 17.80
N GLY A 72 6.49 -1.03 17.86
CA GLY A 72 7.37 -1.91 18.62
C GLY A 72 7.33 -1.70 20.13
N ARG A 73 6.85 -0.53 20.59
CA ARG A 73 6.78 -0.19 22.02
C ARG A 73 5.45 -0.59 22.67
N TRP A 74 4.35 -0.55 21.93
CA TRP A 74 3.02 -0.88 22.46
C TRP A 74 2.25 -1.78 21.51
N SER A 75 1.83 -2.93 22.02
CA SER A 75 1.00 -3.92 21.31
C SER A 75 -0.41 -3.39 21.06
N LEU A 76 -1.16 -4.02 20.14
CA LEU A 76 -2.57 -3.74 19.90
C LEU A 76 -3.37 -3.87 21.21
N ALA A 77 -3.07 -4.88 22.03
CA ALA A 77 -3.70 -5.08 23.34
C ALA A 77 -3.48 -3.89 24.29
N ASP A 78 -2.34 -3.20 24.23
CA ASP A 78 -2.09 -1.99 25.03
C ASP A 78 -3.01 -0.84 24.62
N TRP A 79 -3.24 -0.67 23.32
CA TRP A 79 -4.15 0.35 22.77
C TRP A 79 -5.61 0.07 23.16
N VAL A 80 -6.02 -1.19 23.00
CA VAL A 80 -7.37 -1.68 23.36
C VAL A 80 -7.65 -1.48 24.84
N ALA A 81 -6.70 -1.85 25.71
CA ALA A 81 -6.82 -1.71 27.16
C ALA A 81 -6.65 -0.26 27.65
N GLY A 82 -6.34 0.69 26.77
CA GLY A 82 -6.10 2.09 27.15
C GLY A 82 -4.82 2.33 27.94
N ARG A 83 -3.88 1.37 27.94
CA ARG A 83 -2.55 1.54 28.58
C ARG A 83 -1.65 2.54 27.84
N VAL A 84 -1.99 2.82 26.59
CA VAL A 84 -1.39 3.86 25.75
C VAL A 84 -2.50 4.70 25.12
N THR A 85 -2.24 5.99 24.96
CA THR A 85 -3.06 6.94 24.21
C THR A 85 -2.25 7.54 23.07
N ALA A 86 -2.92 8.11 22.07
CA ALA A 86 -2.26 8.80 20.98
C ALA A 86 -1.34 9.92 21.47
N GLU A 87 -1.69 10.58 22.57
CA GLU A 87 -0.88 11.64 23.17
C GLU A 87 0.39 11.11 23.83
N THR A 88 0.31 9.97 24.51
CA THR A 88 1.50 9.31 25.07
C THR A 88 2.45 8.79 23.98
N ALA A 89 1.90 8.20 22.91
CA ALA A 89 2.69 7.75 21.76
C ALA A 89 3.31 8.92 20.99
N TRP A 90 2.57 10.03 20.87
CA TRP A 90 3.07 11.28 20.28
C TRP A 90 4.26 11.82 21.07
N ALA A 91 4.12 11.95 22.40
CA ALA A 91 5.15 12.49 23.26
C ALA A 91 6.42 11.62 23.28
N ALA A 92 6.28 10.30 23.19
CA ALA A 92 7.41 9.38 23.21
C ALA A 92 8.36 9.50 22.00
N GLU A 93 7.91 10.11 20.92
CA GLU A 93 8.68 10.29 19.68
C GLU A 93 8.82 11.78 19.32
N ALA A 94 8.66 12.68 20.30
CA ALA A 94 8.55 14.14 20.12
C ALA A 94 9.62 14.73 19.17
N ASP A 95 10.88 14.34 19.34
CA ASP A 95 12.01 14.86 18.56
C ASP A 95 12.19 14.19 17.18
N ARG A 96 11.38 13.18 16.87
CA ARG A 96 11.52 12.34 15.66
C ARG A 96 10.40 12.58 14.65
N TRP A 97 9.36 13.32 15.00
CA TRP A 97 8.27 13.62 14.10
C TRP A 97 8.63 14.69 13.08
N SER A 98 8.48 14.35 11.79
CA SER A 98 8.46 15.33 10.73
C SER A 98 7.05 15.94 10.62
N VAL A 99 6.91 17.19 11.08
CA VAL A 99 5.65 17.96 11.05
C VAL A 99 5.63 19.11 10.05
N GLN A 100 6.79 19.54 9.56
CA GLN A 100 6.89 20.64 8.61
C GLN A 100 6.32 20.26 7.24
N GLY A 101 5.50 21.13 6.66
CA GLY A 101 4.90 20.92 5.33
C GLY A 101 3.86 19.78 5.25
N VAL A 102 3.40 19.26 6.39
CA VAL A 102 2.42 18.17 6.45
C VAL A 102 1.00 18.75 6.48
N ARG A 103 0.16 18.35 5.52
CA ARG A 103 -1.28 18.70 5.52
C ARG A 103 -1.95 18.19 6.82
N PRO A 104 -2.94 18.90 7.41
CA PRO A 104 -3.55 18.52 8.69
C PRO A 104 -4.02 17.06 8.79
N ALA A 105 -4.61 16.52 7.72
CA ALA A 105 -5.07 15.13 7.66
C ALA A 105 -3.93 14.09 7.68
N ASN A 106 -2.70 14.50 7.35
CA ASN A 106 -1.51 13.66 7.35
C ASN A 106 -0.64 13.88 8.59
N HIS A 107 -1.06 14.75 9.51
CA HIS A 107 -0.28 15.04 10.70
C HIS A 107 -0.14 13.76 11.56
N PRO A 108 1.07 13.36 11.96
CA PRO A 108 1.30 12.12 12.73
C PRO A 108 0.45 12.00 13.99
N ARG A 109 0.28 13.09 14.76
CA ARG A 109 -0.64 13.13 15.91
C ARG A 109 -2.09 12.78 15.55
N THR A 110 -2.60 13.30 14.44
CA THR A 110 -3.95 12.97 13.94
C THR A 110 -4.03 11.48 13.56
N ARG A 111 -2.98 10.93 12.95
CA ARG A 111 -2.91 9.51 12.58
C ARG A 111 -2.88 8.59 13.81
N LEU A 112 -2.16 8.96 14.86
CA LEU A 112 -2.17 8.23 16.13
C LEU A 112 -3.56 8.24 16.76
N ARG A 113 -4.27 9.38 16.75
CA ARG A 113 -5.67 9.45 17.25
C ARG A 113 -6.62 8.58 16.44
N GLN A 114 -6.46 8.55 15.12
CA GLN A 114 -7.24 7.65 14.25
C GLN A 114 -6.96 6.18 14.58
N TYR A 115 -5.70 5.81 14.78
CA TYR A 115 -5.32 4.45 15.14
C TYR A 115 -5.82 4.07 16.54
N GLU A 116 -5.72 4.94 17.54
CA GLU A 116 -6.25 4.72 18.89
C GLU A 116 -7.75 4.45 18.85
N ALA A 117 -8.52 5.33 18.18
CA ALA A 117 -9.97 5.18 18.05
C ALA A 117 -10.34 3.87 17.35
N TRP A 118 -9.62 3.53 16.29
CA TRP A 118 -9.82 2.27 15.56
C TRP A 118 -9.51 1.04 16.43
N ALA A 119 -8.34 1.00 17.06
CA ALA A 119 -7.91 -0.12 17.88
C ALA A 119 -8.91 -0.40 19.01
N ARG A 120 -9.42 0.66 19.66
CA ARG A 120 -10.43 0.53 20.72
C ARG A 120 -11.79 0.11 20.21
N ALA A 121 -12.22 0.62 19.06
CA ALA A 121 -13.52 0.29 18.49
C ALA A 121 -13.59 -1.15 17.95
N LEU A 122 -12.45 -1.73 17.55
CA LEU A 122 -12.41 -2.99 16.83
C LEU A 122 -11.15 -3.80 17.16
N ALA A 123 -11.05 -4.33 18.39
CA ALA A 123 -9.86 -5.05 18.86
C ALA A 123 -9.47 -6.27 18.00
N ASP A 124 -10.45 -6.98 17.43
CA ASP A 124 -10.27 -8.21 16.66
C ASP A 124 -10.10 -7.97 15.14
N TRP A 125 -9.85 -6.73 14.72
CA TRP A 125 -9.68 -6.39 13.29
C TRP A 125 -8.63 -7.25 12.56
N PRO A 126 -7.49 -7.67 13.16
CA PRO A 126 -6.51 -8.51 12.46
C PRO A 126 -7.08 -9.88 12.11
N ASP A 127 -7.86 -10.48 13.00
CA ASP A 127 -8.47 -11.79 12.78
C ASP A 127 -9.63 -11.71 11.79
N ARG A 128 -10.42 -10.62 11.84
CA ARG A 128 -11.42 -10.32 10.81
C ARG A 128 -10.79 -10.21 9.44
N TRP A 129 -9.66 -9.51 9.32
CA TRP A 129 -8.95 -9.42 8.06
C TRP A 129 -8.46 -10.79 7.57
N ARG A 130 -7.91 -11.61 8.46
CA ARG A 130 -7.51 -12.98 8.13
C ARG A 130 -8.69 -13.84 7.64
N ALA A 131 -9.85 -13.70 8.27
CA ALA A 131 -11.07 -14.39 7.89
C ALA A 131 -11.58 -13.94 6.52
N VAL A 132 -11.55 -12.63 6.24
CA VAL A 132 -11.84 -12.08 4.90
C VAL A 132 -10.91 -12.71 3.87
N GLY A 133 -9.61 -12.77 4.15
CA GLY A 133 -8.62 -13.35 3.25
C GLY A 133 -8.92 -14.79 2.84
N ARG A 134 -9.38 -15.63 3.79
CA ARG A 134 -9.76 -17.02 3.52
C ARG A 134 -10.98 -17.15 2.59
N GLY A 135 -11.83 -16.14 2.55
CA GLY A 135 -13.02 -16.09 1.69
C GLY A 135 -12.84 -15.30 0.40
N LEU A 136 -11.62 -14.82 0.10
CA LEU A 136 -11.38 -14.14 -1.17
C LEU A 136 -11.50 -15.14 -2.34
N PRO A 137 -12.27 -14.81 -3.39
CA PRO A 137 -12.33 -15.66 -4.56
C PRO A 137 -10.97 -15.68 -5.28
N PRO A 138 -10.70 -16.71 -6.10
CA PRO A 138 -9.62 -16.64 -7.07
C PRO A 138 -9.74 -15.36 -7.88
N MET A 139 -8.64 -14.63 -7.97
CA MET A 139 -8.64 -13.35 -8.65
C MET A 139 -8.17 -13.52 -10.09
N PRO A 140 -8.74 -12.78 -11.05
CA PRO A 140 -8.26 -12.76 -12.42
C PRO A 140 -6.79 -12.30 -12.53
N SER A 141 -6.19 -12.63 -13.67
CA SER A 141 -4.80 -12.32 -13.98
C SER A 141 -4.58 -10.83 -14.24
N ALA A 142 -3.33 -10.39 -14.18
CA ALA A 142 -2.97 -9.00 -14.50
C ALA A 142 -3.36 -8.56 -15.92
N ARG A 143 -3.53 -9.52 -16.85
CA ARG A 143 -3.90 -9.28 -18.25
C ARG A 143 -5.39 -9.02 -18.44
N ASP A 144 -6.22 -9.37 -17.47
CA ASP A 144 -7.65 -9.15 -17.54
C ASP A 144 -8.00 -7.65 -17.47
N ALA A 145 -9.08 -7.25 -18.12
CA ALA A 145 -9.49 -5.86 -18.15
C ALA A 145 -9.96 -5.41 -16.76
N THR A 146 -9.21 -4.50 -16.12
CA THR A 146 -9.55 -3.97 -14.78
C THR A 146 -11.02 -3.54 -14.61
N PRO A 147 -11.69 -2.83 -15.54
CA PRO A 147 -13.10 -2.47 -15.37
C PRO A 147 -13.99 -3.71 -15.24
N GLU A 148 -13.73 -4.74 -16.06
CA GLU A 148 -14.47 -5.99 -16.04
C GLU A 148 -14.20 -6.77 -14.75
N VAL A 149 -12.94 -6.92 -14.35
CA VAL A 149 -12.56 -7.56 -13.09
C VAL A 149 -13.23 -6.87 -11.90
N ARG A 150 -13.19 -5.53 -11.85
CA ARG A 150 -13.85 -4.76 -10.77
C ARG A 150 -15.35 -4.97 -10.73
N ARG A 151 -16.00 -5.09 -11.89
CA ARG A 151 -17.44 -5.33 -12.02
C ARG A 151 -17.80 -6.74 -11.57
N VAL A 152 -17.15 -7.76 -12.13
CA VAL A 152 -17.43 -9.18 -11.88
C VAL A 152 -17.11 -9.56 -10.44
N CYS A 153 -15.96 -9.12 -9.91
CA CYS A 153 -15.57 -9.38 -8.52
C CYS A 153 -16.23 -8.42 -7.51
N GLY A 154 -17.01 -7.46 -7.97
CA GLY A 154 -17.71 -6.49 -7.11
C GLY A 154 -16.77 -5.66 -6.23
N LEU A 155 -15.59 -5.26 -6.74
CA LEU A 155 -14.53 -4.66 -5.91
C LEU A 155 -14.94 -3.34 -5.23
N SER A 156 -15.82 -2.55 -5.84
CA SER A 156 -16.37 -1.35 -5.19
C SER A 156 -17.21 -1.69 -3.96
N ALA A 157 -18.00 -2.78 -4.03
CA ALA A 157 -18.79 -3.26 -2.90
C ALA A 157 -17.90 -3.90 -1.84
N LEU A 158 -16.88 -4.67 -2.25
CA LEU A 158 -15.88 -5.21 -1.35
C LEU A 158 -15.16 -4.08 -0.59
N ARG A 159 -14.65 -3.07 -1.29
CA ARG A 159 -14.00 -1.90 -0.68
C ARG A 159 -14.87 -1.24 0.38
N ARG A 160 -16.15 -0.96 0.08
CA ARG A 160 -17.08 -0.37 1.05
C ARG A 160 -17.27 -1.26 2.27
N ARG A 161 -17.46 -2.57 2.08
CA ARG A 161 -17.58 -3.53 3.19
C ARG A 161 -16.33 -3.53 4.06
N LEU A 162 -15.13 -3.60 3.46
CA LEU A 162 -13.87 -3.66 4.20
C LEU A 162 -13.62 -2.38 5.02
N VAL A 163 -13.94 -1.20 4.48
CA VAL A 163 -13.85 0.07 5.24
C VAL A 163 -14.74 -0.01 6.48
N GLN A 164 -15.99 -0.47 6.32
CA GLN A 164 -16.95 -0.57 7.43
C GLN A 164 -16.55 -1.64 8.45
N SER A 165 -16.15 -2.83 7.98
CA SER A 165 -15.92 -3.99 8.82
C SER A 165 -14.54 -4.06 9.46
N LEU A 166 -13.53 -3.38 8.89
CA LEU A 166 -12.14 -3.44 9.35
C LEU A 166 -11.62 -2.14 9.95
N CYS A 167 -12.17 -0.98 9.59
CA CYS A 167 -11.65 0.31 10.07
C CYS A 167 -12.59 1.03 11.04
N ALA A 168 -13.79 0.50 11.30
CA ALA A 168 -14.82 1.14 12.13
C ALA A 168 -15.07 2.63 11.77
N GLY A 169 -14.90 3.01 10.50
CA GLY A 169 -15.02 4.39 10.02
C GLY A 169 -13.85 5.33 10.36
N ALA A 170 -12.81 4.88 11.08
CA ALA A 170 -11.67 5.71 11.48
C ALA A 170 -10.73 6.04 10.31
N ILE A 171 -10.67 5.15 9.30
CA ILE A 171 -9.83 5.32 8.12
C ILE A 171 -10.68 5.01 6.87
N GLY A 172 -10.66 5.94 5.93
CA GLY A 172 -11.36 5.81 4.64
C GLY A 172 -10.59 6.49 3.52
N GLY A 173 -11.26 6.68 2.38
CA GLY A 173 -10.67 7.34 1.20
C GLY A 173 -9.47 6.57 0.62
N THR A 174 -8.58 7.30 -0.06
CA THR A 174 -7.37 6.75 -0.68
C THR A 174 -6.40 6.13 0.33
N ARG A 175 -6.40 6.61 1.58
CA ARG A 175 -5.55 6.06 2.64
C ARG A 175 -5.93 4.62 3.01
N PHE A 176 -7.22 4.30 2.96
CA PHE A 176 -7.67 2.92 3.11
C PHE A 176 -7.09 2.04 2.00
N ASP A 177 -7.07 2.54 0.76
CA ASP A 177 -6.50 1.81 -0.36
C ASP A 177 -4.98 1.59 -0.21
N ASN A 178 -4.25 2.53 0.38
CA ASN A 178 -2.86 2.28 0.80
C ASN A 178 -2.75 1.18 1.85
N LEU A 179 -3.63 1.11 2.86
CA LEU A 179 -3.59 0.02 3.84
C LEU A 179 -3.80 -1.34 3.15
N VAL A 180 -4.78 -1.42 2.25
CA VAL A 180 -5.05 -2.64 1.48
C VAL A 180 -3.82 -3.04 0.67
N CYS A 181 -3.25 -2.12 -0.11
CA CYS A 181 -2.19 -2.41 -1.07
C CYS A 181 -0.78 -2.53 -0.47
N ASP A 182 -0.47 -1.74 0.56
CA ASP A 182 0.89 -1.62 1.12
C ASP A 182 1.09 -2.42 2.40
N ALA A 183 0.01 -2.77 3.13
CA ALA A 183 0.08 -3.53 4.37
C ALA A 183 -0.63 -4.88 4.26
N TRP A 184 -1.93 -4.87 3.99
CA TRP A 184 -2.82 -6.00 4.25
C TRP A 184 -2.76 -7.13 3.23
N LEU A 185 -2.79 -6.81 1.91
CA LEU A 185 -2.69 -7.83 0.86
C LEU A 185 -1.33 -8.54 0.87
N PRO A 186 -0.18 -7.85 1.01
CA PRO A 186 1.11 -8.51 1.18
C PRO A 186 1.17 -9.43 2.41
N LEU A 187 0.56 -9.03 3.54
CA LEU A 187 0.50 -9.85 4.74
C LEU A 187 -0.34 -11.12 4.55
N LEU A 188 -1.51 -11.02 3.87
CA LEU A 188 -2.30 -12.20 3.54
C LEU A 188 -1.52 -13.18 2.66
N ALA A 189 -0.90 -12.68 1.60
CA ALA A 189 -0.10 -13.49 0.69
C ALA A 189 1.06 -14.19 1.43
N ALA A 190 1.80 -13.43 2.24
CA ALA A 190 2.91 -13.96 3.03
C ALA A 190 2.45 -14.98 4.10
N GLY A 191 1.24 -14.81 4.62
CA GLY A 191 0.62 -15.75 5.55
C GLY A 191 0.01 -17.00 4.89
N GLY A 192 0.13 -17.14 3.56
CA GLY A 192 -0.45 -18.25 2.80
C GLY A 192 -1.98 -18.21 2.73
N VAL A 193 -2.59 -17.03 2.88
CA VAL A 193 -4.05 -16.86 2.93
C VAL A 193 -4.55 -16.20 1.64
N GLY A 194 -5.16 -17.02 0.77
CA GLY A 194 -5.83 -16.55 -0.46
C GLY A 194 -4.88 -16.04 -1.55
N ASP A 195 -5.43 -15.86 -2.76
CA ASP A 195 -4.70 -15.19 -3.85
C ASP A 195 -4.92 -13.68 -3.78
N ALA A 196 -3.97 -13.00 -3.13
CA ALA A 196 -4.02 -11.56 -2.95
C ALA A 196 -3.41 -10.77 -4.12
N ARG A 197 -2.71 -11.43 -5.06
CA ARG A 197 -1.96 -10.74 -6.13
C ARG A 197 -2.90 -10.11 -7.15
N GLY A 198 -3.83 -10.89 -7.70
CA GLY A 198 -4.79 -10.37 -8.68
C GLY A 198 -5.63 -9.25 -8.06
N LEU A 199 -6.02 -9.40 -6.80
CA LEU A 199 -6.69 -8.33 -6.04
C LEU A 199 -5.82 -7.09 -5.94
N TRP A 200 -4.55 -7.24 -5.55
CA TRP A 200 -3.60 -6.15 -5.43
C TRP A 200 -3.39 -5.40 -6.73
N TRP A 201 -3.31 -6.11 -7.86
CA TRP A 201 -3.15 -5.51 -9.18
C TRP A 201 -4.36 -4.66 -9.59
N HIS A 202 -5.58 -5.21 -9.46
CA HIS A 202 -6.81 -4.53 -9.88
C HIS A 202 -7.39 -3.59 -8.83
N TRP A 203 -6.82 -3.53 -7.62
CA TRP A 203 -7.31 -2.66 -6.55
C TRP A 203 -7.25 -1.18 -6.94
N PHE A 204 -8.03 -0.37 -6.23
CA PHE A 204 -8.06 1.07 -6.40
C PHE A 204 -6.69 1.66 -6.02
N PRO A 205 -6.17 2.64 -6.79
CA PRO A 205 -4.95 3.29 -6.42
C PRO A 205 -5.18 4.15 -5.18
N GLY A 206 -4.33 4.00 -4.17
CA GLY A 206 -4.30 4.90 -3.01
C GLY A 206 -3.64 6.23 -3.33
N ASP A 207 -2.94 6.79 -2.36
CA ASP A 207 -2.19 8.05 -2.44
C ASP A 207 -0.87 7.88 -3.24
N GLU A 208 -0.98 7.51 -4.52
CA GLU A 208 0.16 7.42 -5.43
C GLU A 208 0.58 8.81 -5.95
N PRO A 209 1.86 9.05 -6.28
CA PRO A 209 2.30 10.28 -6.92
C PRO A 209 1.59 10.57 -8.26
N ASP A 210 1.09 11.79 -8.45
CA ASP A 210 0.35 12.17 -9.67
C ASP A 210 1.16 12.00 -10.95
N VAL A 211 2.48 12.15 -10.88
CA VAL A 211 3.38 11.94 -12.02
C VAL A 211 3.26 10.52 -12.61
N LEU A 212 3.03 9.49 -11.77
CA LEU A 212 2.83 8.13 -12.26
C LEU A 212 1.54 8.01 -13.08
N ARG A 213 0.46 8.63 -12.60
CA ARG A 213 -0.82 8.68 -13.30
C ARG A 213 -0.69 9.41 -14.63
N SER A 214 -0.06 10.58 -14.63
CA SER A 214 0.13 11.38 -15.85
C SER A 214 0.89 10.61 -16.93
N VAL A 215 1.96 9.88 -16.56
CA VAL A 215 2.74 9.08 -17.51
C VAL A 215 1.91 7.92 -18.07
N LEU A 216 1.22 7.15 -17.22
CA LEU A 216 0.39 6.02 -17.67
C LEU A 216 -0.81 6.44 -18.51
N GLN A 217 -1.37 7.63 -18.26
CA GLN A 217 -2.39 8.22 -19.13
C GLN A 217 -1.80 8.63 -20.49
N ALA A 218 -0.63 9.28 -20.49
CA ALA A 218 0.02 9.73 -21.72
C ALA A 218 0.42 8.57 -22.66
N VAL A 219 0.81 7.41 -22.12
CA VAL A 219 1.14 6.22 -22.92
C VAL A 219 -0.07 5.30 -23.18
N GLY A 220 -1.28 5.74 -22.81
CA GLY A 220 -2.53 5.05 -23.14
C GLY A 220 -2.84 3.80 -22.31
N VAL A 221 -2.12 3.58 -21.20
CA VAL A 221 -2.41 2.48 -20.24
C VAL A 221 -3.69 2.78 -19.48
N PHE A 222 -3.84 4.00 -18.99
CA PHE A 222 -5.09 4.48 -18.42
C PHE A 222 -5.85 5.30 -19.46
N LYS A 223 -7.12 4.96 -19.64
CA LYS A 223 -8.02 5.65 -20.57
C LYS A 223 -9.25 6.05 -19.79
N PRO A 224 -9.50 7.35 -19.58
CA PRO A 224 -10.71 7.81 -18.91
C PRO A 224 -11.94 7.10 -19.50
N ARG A 225 -12.79 6.55 -18.63
CA ARG A 225 -14.01 5.77 -18.94
C ARG A 225 -13.83 4.35 -19.50
N LEU A 226 -12.69 4.01 -20.12
CA LEU A 226 -12.46 2.68 -20.72
C LEU A 226 -11.57 1.79 -19.87
N GLN A 227 -10.50 2.34 -19.29
CA GLN A 227 -9.54 1.61 -18.45
C GLN A 227 -9.22 2.49 -17.23
N PRO A 228 -9.88 2.25 -16.08
CA PRO A 228 -9.67 3.06 -14.89
C PRO A 228 -8.29 2.80 -14.31
N GLU A 229 -7.83 3.75 -13.51
CA GLU A 229 -6.59 3.63 -12.78
C GLU A 229 -6.63 2.44 -11.82
N ALA A 230 -5.51 1.74 -11.72
CA ALA A 230 -5.32 0.55 -10.91
C ALA A 230 -3.94 0.54 -10.26
N HIS A 231 -3.84 -0.09 -9.11
CA HIS A 231 -2.61 -0.10 -8.33
C HIS A 231 -1.47 -0.84 -9.06
N GLY A 232 -1.76 -1.98 -9.70
CA GLY A 232 -0.76 -2.81 -10.40
C GLY A 232 0.09 -2.04 -11.43
N PRO A 233 -0.52 -1.43 -12.46
CA PRO A 233 0.22 -0.65 -13.46
C PRO A 233 1.04 0.52 -12.87
N LEU A 234 0.51 1.21 -11.85
CA LEU A 234 1.24 2.29 -11.14
C LEU A 234 2.49 1.74 -10.45
N GLN A 235 2.38 0.60 -9.79
CA GLN A 235 3.52 -0.07 -9.17
C GLN A 235 4.48 -0.61 -10.22
N GLY A 236 4.00 -1.07 -11.38
CA GLY A 236 4.83 -1.44 -12.53
C GLY A 236 5.72 -0.29 -12.99
N LEU A 237 5.14 0.88 -13.22
CA LEU A 237 5.89 2.08 -13.62
C LEU A 237 6.90 2.50 -12.54
N LEU A 238 6.47 2.53 -11.27
CA LEU A 238 7.34 2.87 -10.15
C LEU A 238 8.52 1.89 -10.04
N GLY A 239 8.28 0.59 -10.22
CA GLY A 239 9.31 -0.44 -10.17
C GLY A 239 10.31 -0.32 -11.31
N TRP A 240 9.84 0.03 -12.50
CA TRP A 240 10.71 0.30 -13.64
C TRP A 240 11.60 1.52 -13.42
N TRP A 241 11.04 2.63 -12.90
CA TRP A 241 11.82 3.82 -12.57
C TRP A 241 12.92 3.56 -11.55
N LEU A 242 12.58 2.90 -10.43
CA LEU A 242 13.57 2.58 -9.39
C LEU A 242 14.70 1.69 -9.93
N ALA A 243 14.39 0.73 -10.81
CA ALA A 243 15.39 -0.12 -11.43
C ALA A 243 16.37 0.67 -12.33
N ARG A 244 15.86 1.68 -13.06
CA ARG A 244 16.69 2.56 -13.88
C ARG A 244 17.58 3.47 -13.05
N GLU A 245 17.04 4.12 -12.01
CA GLU A 245 17.81 4.96 -11.10
C GLU A 245 18.97 4.18 -10.44
N GLN A 246 18.72 2.92 -10.08
CA GLN A 246 19.75 2.02 -9.55
C GLN A 246 20.82 1.67 -10.59
N ALA A 247 20.42 1.36 -11.83
CA ALA A 247 21.35 1.06 -12.90
C ALA A 247 22.22 2.27 -13.28
N GLU A 248 21.65 3.48 -13.32
CA GLU A 248 22.36 4.73 -13.57
C GLU A 248 23.38 5.02 -12.44
N SER A 249 22.97 4.83 -11.18
CA SER A 249 23.85 5.00 -10.02
C SER A 249 25.01 4.01 -10.01
N ALA A 250 24.77 2.75 -10.41
CA ALA A 250 25.79 1.70 -10.49
C ALA A 250 26.73 1.85 -11.70
N GLY A 251 26.26 2.48 -12.79
CA GLY A 251 27.04 2.79 -13.98
C GLY A 251 27.91 4.05 -13.84
N GLY A 252 27.45 5.06 -13.10
CA GLY A 252 28.18 6.30 -12.82
C GLY A 252 29.40 6.10 -11.91
N GLY A 253 29.38 5.12 -11.01
CA GLY A 253 30.51 4.78 -10.13
C GLY A 253 31.71 4.11 -10.80
N ARG A 254 31.65 3.80 -12.10
CA ARG A 254 32.78 3.24 -12.88
C ARG A 254 33.49 4.28 -13.77
N ARG A 255 33.16 5.55 -13.61
CA ARG A 255 33.85 6.68 -14.25
C ARG A 255 34.27 7.70 -13.19
N ALA A 256 35.23 7.31 -12.36
CA ALA A 256 36.03 8.21 -11.53
C ALA A 256 37.45 7.65 -11.47
#